data_AF-G4CSL0-F1
#
_entry.id   AF-G4CSL0-F1
#
_cell.length_a   1.000
_cell.length_b   1.000
_cell.length_c   1.000
_cell.angle_alpha   90.00
_cell.angle_beta   90.00
_cell.angle_gamma   90.00
#
_symmetry.space_group_name_H-M   'P 1'
#
loop_
_entity.id
_entity.type
_entity.pdbx_description
1 polymer ?
#
loop_
_entity_poly.entity_id
_entity_poly.type
_entity_poly.pdbx_seq_one_letter_code
_entity_poly.pdbx_strand_id
1 'polypeptide(L)' 'MKTTALLLLLSLSLPACADFDNLFQPDAQYHSCFYNRKADKIYLFARNSDGAGSYNALLIFTKGRYIKRLIDDSQS' A
#
# COMPACT_ATOMS: atom_id res chain seq x y z
N MET A 1 -25.60 33.41 21.17
CA MET A 1 -24.37 32.60 21.24
C MET A 1 -24.37 31.67 20.04
N LYS A 2 -23.46 31.84 19.09
CA LYS A 2 -23.35 30.97 17.90
C LYS A 2 -22.14 30.07 18.09
N THR A 3 -22.39 28.79 18.34
CA THR A 3 -21.37 27.77 18.50
C THR A 3 -20.92 27.32 17.11
N THR A 4 -19.79 27.81 16.64
CA THR A 4 -19.20 27.38 15.37
C THR A 4 -18.49 26.05 15.61
N ALA A 5 -19.03 24.97 15.06
CA ALA A 5 -18.35 23.67 15.03
C ALA A 5 -17.22 23.74 13.99
N LEU A 6 -15.98 23.62 14.45
CA LEU A 6 -14.80 23.52 13.59
C LEU A 6 -14.69 22.07 13.09
N LEU A 7 -15.08 21.85 11.83
CA LEU A 7 -14.93 20.57 11.16
C LEU A 7 -13.47 20.44 10.69
N LEU A 8 -12.65 19.67 11.41
CA LEU A 8 -11.30 19.32 10.98
C LEU A 8 -11.38 18.27 9.86
N LEU A 9 -11.32 18.71 8.61
CA LEU A 9 -10.97 17.85 7.48
C LEU A 9 -9.47 17.56 7.58
N LEU A 10 -9.11 16.37 8.08
CA LEU A 10 -7.76 15.86 7.96
C LEU A 10 -7.51 15.58 6.48
N SER A 11 -7.03 16.58 5.74
CA SER A 11 -6.48 16.36 4.42
C SER A 11 -5.27 15.44 4.59
N LEU A 12 -5.31 14.28 3.93
CA LEU A 12 -4.19 13.36 3.92
C LEU A 12 -3.05 14.05 3.13
N SER A 13 -2.20 14.81 3.82
CA SER A 13 -1.05 15.45 3.19
C SER A 13 -0.04 14.35 2.85
N LEU A 14 -0.04 13.90 1.60
CA LEU A 14 1.06 13.09 1.11
C LEU A 14 2.37 13.87 1.31
N PRO A 15 3.45 13.22 1.77
CA PRO A 15 4.71 13.91 1.99
C PRO A 15 5.19 14.53 0.67
N ALA A 16 5.57 15.81 0.71
CA ALA A 16 5.99 16.59 -0.46
C ALA A 16 7.26 16.03 -1.15
N CYS A 17 7.96 15.08 -0.51
CA CYS A 17 9.19 14.44 -0.98
C CYS A 17 8.99 12.98 -1.43
N ALA A 18 7.75 12.53 -1.65
CA ALA A 18 7.56 11.22 -2.26
C ALA A 18 8.04 11.27 -3.73
N ASP A 19 9.01 10.41 -4.03
CA ASP A 19 9.53 10.20 -5.38
C ASP A 19 8.40 9.57 -6.22
N PHE A 20 7.66 10.42 -6.96
CA PHE A 20 6.51 10.01 -7.77
C PHE A 20 6.88 9.66 -9.21
N ASP A 21 8.15 9.83 -9.59
CA ASP A 21 8.64 9.40 -10.89
C ASP A 21 8.64 7.85 -10.93
N ASN A 22 7.80 7.28 -11.79
CA ASN A 22 7.42 5.84 -11.85
C ASN A 22 6.42 5.38 -10.80
N LEU A 23 5.49 6.25 -10.36
CA LEU A 23 4.38 5.81 -9.52
C LEU A 23 3.46 4.85 -10.30
N PHE A 24 3.61 3.56 -10.03
CA PHE A 24 2.65 2.56 -10.50
C PHE A 24 1.31 2.83 -9.81
N GLN A 25 0.25 3.07 -10.58
CA GLN A 25 -1.10 3.20 -10.05
C GLN A 25 -1.59 1.81 -9.64
N PRO A 26 -1.77 1.52 -8.35
CA PRO A 26 -2.30 0.24 -7.92
C PRO A 26 -3.76 0.14 -8.38
N ASP A 27 -4.04 -0.79 -9.27
CA ASP A 27 -5.41 -1.21 -9.57
C ASP A 27 -5.92 -2.05 -8.40
N ALA A 28 -7.03 -1.63 -7.79
CA ALA A 28 -7.64 -2.31 -6.64
C ALA A 28 -8.06 -3.76 -6.94
N GLN A 29 -8.19 -4.15 -8.21
CA GLN A 29 -8.43 -5.54 -8.61
C GLN A 29 -7.20 -6.44 -8.41
N TYR A 30 -6.00 -5.86 -8.45
CA TYR A 30 -4.73 -6.59 -8.43
C TYR A 30 -3.92 -6.31 -7.16
N HIS A 31 -4.39 -5.41 -6.30
CA HIS A 31 -3.70 -5.00 -5.08
C HIS A 31 -4.59 -5.15 -3.86
N SER A 32 -4.00 -5.57 -2.74
CA SER A 32 -4.71 -5.65 -1.47
C SER A 32 -3.78 -5.30 -0.33
N CYS A 33 -4.30 -4.64 0.70
CA CYS A 33 -3.54 -4.26 1.88
C CYS A 33 -4.22 -4.80 3.13
N PHE A 34 -3.47 -5.58 3.92
CA PHE A 34 -3.95 -6.16 5.16
C PHE A 34 -3.14 -5.64 6.34
N TYR A 35 -3.82 -5.19 7.39
CA TYR A 35 -3.19 -4.71 8.61
C TYR A 35 -3.46 -5.66 9.79
N ASN A 36 -2.41 -6.29 10.31
CA ASN A 36 -2.45 -7.03 11.56
C ASN A 36 -2.04 -6.11 12.71
N ARG A 37 -3.06 -5.53 13.37
CA ARG A 37 -2.88 -4.61 14.50
C ARG A 37 -2.12 -5.22 15.68
N LYS A 38 -2.35 -6.50 16.01
CA LYS A 38 -1.71 -7.16 17.16
C LYS A 38 -0.19 -7.25 16.99
N ALA A 39 0.26 -7.48 15.76
CA ALA A 39 1.67 -7.61 15.44
C ALA A 39 2.29 -6.32 14.89
N ASP A 40 1.50 -5.26 14.71
CA ASP A 40 1.86 -4.04 13.99
C ASP A 40 2.51 -4.36 12.63
N LYS A 41 1.78 -5.11 11.79
CA LYS A 41 2.25 -5.56 10.47
C LYS A 41 1.31 -5.14 9.36
N ILE A 42 1.88 -4.64 8.27
CA ILE A 42 1.17 -4.40 7.02
C ILE A 42 1.66 -5.43 6.00
N TYR A 43 0.72 -6.04 5.30
CA TYR A 43 0.95 -6.94 4.20
C TYR A 43 0.35 -6.30 2.95
N LEU A 44 1.21 -5.86 2.03
CA LEU A 44 0.80 -5.30 0.74
C LEU A 44 0.97 -6.37 -0.32
N PHE A 45 -0.15 -6.89 -0.81
CA PHE A 45 -0.23 -7.82 -1.92
C PHE A 45 -0.33 -7.05 -3.24
N ALA A 46 0.42 -7.50 -4.23
CA ALA A 46 0.38 -6.99 -5.60
C ALA A 46 0.45 -8.17 -6.58
N ARG A 47 -0.47 -8.24 -7.54
CA ARG A 47 -0.36 -9.10 -8.71
C ARG A 47 0.16 -8.25 -9.86
N ASN A 48 1.39 -8.52 -10.27
CA ASN A 48 2.04 -7.82 -11.37
C ASN A 48 2.01 -8.69 -12.62
N SER A 49 1.80 -8.06 -13.76
CA SER A 49 1.82 -8.68 -15.08
C SER A 49 2.39 -7.69 -16.08
N ASP A 50 3.24 -8.16 -16.99
CA ASP A 50 3.78 -7.38 -18.10
C ASP A 50 3.26 -7.83 -19.48
N GLY A 51 2.29 -8.75 -19.48
CA GLY A 51 1.71 -9.35 -20.68
C GLY A 51 2.47 -10.57 -21.22
N ALA A 52 3.71 -10.82 -20.77
CA ALA A 52 4.48 -12.03 -21.09
C ALA A 52 4.54 -13.02 -19.92
N GLY A 53 4.34 -12.53 -18.70
CA GLY A 53 4.19 -13.34 -17.50
C GLY A 53 3.50 -12.59 -16.38
N SER A 54 3.14 -13.30 -15.31
CA SER A 54 2.62 -12.68 -14.10
C SER A 54 3.23 -13.28 -12.85
N TYR A 55 3.38 -12.47 -11.82
CA TYR A 55 3.81 -12.92 -10.50
C TYR A 55 3.01 -12.20 -9.42
N ASN A 56 2.86 -12.87 -8.29
CA ASN A 56 2.32 -12.30 -7.08
C ASN A 56 3.47 -11.86 -6.18
N ALA A 57 3.34 -10.70 -5.56
CA ALA A 57 4.27 -10.18 -4.57
C ALA A 57 3.54 -9.87 -3.26
N LEU A 58 4.15 -10.23 -2.13
CA LEU A 58 3.71 -9.83 -0.80
C LEU A 58 4.83 -9.05 -0.11
N LEU A 59 4.65 -7.74 0.02
CA LEU A 59 5.54 -6.87 0.77
C LEU A 59 5.11 -6.84 2.23
N ILE A 60 6.06 -7.08 3.13
CA ILE A 60 5.81 -7.17 4.57
C ILE A 60 6.49 -6.02 5.26
N PHE A 61 5.71 -5.25 5.99
CA PHE A 61 6.17 -4.19 6.87
C PHE A 61 5.86 -4.56 8.32
N THR A 62 6.75 -4.23 9.25
CA THR A 62 6.54 -4.42 10.69
C THR A 62 6.98 -3.15 11.41
N LYS A 63 6.11 -2.59 12.26
CA LYS A 63 6.35 -1.35 13.00
C LYS A 63 6.81 -0.20 12.09
N GLY A 64 6.12 -0.03 10.97
CA GLY A 64 6.42 0.98 9.96
C GLY A 64 7.68 0.75 9.11
N ARG A 65 8.39 -0.37 9.27
CA ARG A 65 9.62 -0.67 8.52
C ARG A 65 9.41 -1.81 7.54
N TYR A 66 9.92 -1.66 6.31
CA TYR A 66 9.97 -2.75 5.34
C TYR A 66 10.87 -3.88 5.87
N ILE A 67 10.39 -5.12 5.76
CA ILE A 67 11.10 -6.30 6.26
C ILE A 67 11.55 -7.20 5.10
N LYS A 68 10.61 -7.60 4.24
CA LYS A 68 10.90 -8.48 3.11
C LYS A 68 9.78 -8.46 2.08
N ARG A 69 10.09 -9.00 0.90
CA ARG A 69 9.15 -9.32 -0.18
C ARG A 69 9.17 -10.83 -0.40
N LEU A 70 7.99 -11.42 -0.49
CA LEU A 70 7.80 -12.79 -0.99
C LEU A 70 7.29 -12.69 -2.43
N ILE A 71 7.80 -13.55 -3.32
CA ILE A 71 7.36 -13.64 -4.71
C ILE A 71 6.82 -15.05 -4.91
N ASP A 72 5.68 -15.12 -5.59
CA ASP A 72 5.10 -16.34 -6.13
C ASP A 72 4.94 -16.16 -7.64
N ASP A 73 5.85 -16.78 -8.39
CA ASP A 73 5.89 -16.82 -9.84
C ASP A 73 5.32 -18.14 -10.40
N SER A 74 4.70 -18.98 -9.58
CA SER A 74 4.09 -20.25 -10.03
C SER A 74 2.89 -20.06 -10.98
N GLN A 75 2.50 -18.81 -11.23
CA GLN A 75 1.40 -18.41 -12.11
C GLN A 75 1.87 -18.03 -13.53
N SER A 76 3.17 -18.14 -13.84
CA SER A 76 3.76 -17.91 -15.16
C SER A 76 3.80 -19.15 -16.03
#